data_AF-A0A015KQP0-F1
#
_entry.id   AF-A0A015KQP0-F1
#
_cell.length_a   1.000
_cell.length_b   1.000
_cell.length_c   1.000
_cell.angle_alpha   90.00
_cell.angle_beta   90.00
_cell.angle_gamma   90.00
#
_symmetry.space_group_name_H-M   'P 1'
#
loop_
_entity.id
_entity.type
_entity.pdbx_description
1 polymer ?
#
loop_
_entity_poly.entity_id
_entity_poly.type
_entity_poly.pdbx_seq_one_letter_code
_entity_poly.pdbx_strand_id
1 'polypeptide(L)'
;MLIIQNNLFIWSESSEKIISKKFNELVLMDYIWSFLEREWGNSADKSILDSQTKFDEVSNKVVKTLINAGGILNDLSGNEPIALPHTLWFGILDLAQNLIQRSSRIATYGLCYYLAIESLNKAPSSFIQFKSTELLLHLYNIDSEMFSMIEIDFDQYTQKLSENNLEDVLENFETY
;
A
#
# COMPACT_ATOMS: atom_id res chain seq x y z
N MET A 1 -14.09 6.36 9.87
CA MET A 1 -13.56 5.02 9.52
C MET A 1 -13.32 4.15 10.75
N LEU A 2 -12.49 4.57 11.71
CA LEU A 2 -12.21 3.83 12.96
C LEU A 2 -13.47 3.46 13.78
N ILE A 3 -14.49 4.32 13.82
CA ILE A 3 -15.76 4.04 14.53
C ILE A 3 -16.52 2.86 13.90
N ILE A 4 -16.56 2.80 12.56
CA ILE A 4 -17.25 1.72 11.83
C ILE A 4 -16.51 0.40 12.05
N GLN A 5 -15.19 0.43 11.92
CA GLN A 5 -14.32 -0.71 12.22
C GLN A 5 -14.52 -1.20 13.66
N ASN A 6 -14.47 -0.29 14.65
CA ASN A 6 -14.64 -0.62 16.06
C ASN A 6 -16.00 -1.30 16.33
N ASN A 7 -17.08 -0.73 15.79
CA ASN A 7 -18.42 -1.31 15.95
C ASN A 7 -18.53 -2.70 15.30
N LEU A 8 -17.99 -2.87 14.09
CA LEU A 8 -18.00 -4.17 13.42
C LEU A 8 -17.19 -5.22 14.17
N PHE A 9 -16.05 -4.86 14.75
CA PHE A 9 -15.29 -5.77 15.60
C PHE A 9 -16.06 -6.15 16.85
N ILE A 10 -16.64 -5.18 17.57
CA ILE A 10 -17.48 -5.44 18.75
C ILE A 10 -18.61 -6.40 18.39
N TRP A 11 -19.31 -6.17 17.27
CA TRP A 11 -20.41 -7.04 16.83
C TRP A 11 -19.96 -8.44 16.41
N SER A 12 -18.72 -8.59 15.93
CA SER A 12 -18.19 -9.88 15.50
C SER A 12 -17.49 -10.69 16.58
N GLU A 13 -16.91 -10.02 17.59
CA GLU A 13 -16.09 -10.62 18.64
C GLU A 13 -16.80 -10.67 20.00
N SER A 14 -17.94 -9.99 20.16
CA SER A 14 -18.77 -10.11 21.36
C SER A 14 -19.24 -11.55 21.57
N SER A 15 -19.60 -11.88 22.81
CA SER A 15 -20.20 -13.17 23.18
C SER A 15 -21.46 -13.48 22.37
N GLU A 16 -22.21 -12.44 21.99
CA GLU A 16 -23.43 -12.53 21.19
C GLU A 16 -23.16 -12.86 19.71
N LYS A 17 -21.97 -12.55 19.19
CA LYS A 17 -21.54 -12.76 17.79
C LYS A 17 -22.63 -12.34 16.79
N ILE A 18 -23.10 -11.09 16.93
CA ILE A 18 -24.18 -10.49 16.13
C ILE A 18 -23.92 -10.69 14.63
N ILE A 19 -22.66 -10.58 14.21
CA ILE A 19 -22.22 -10.94 12.85
C ILE A 19 -21.05 -11.91 12.90
N SER A 20 -20.88 -12.74 11.86
CA SER A 20 -19.71 -13.59 11.78
C SER A 20 -18.45 -12.78 11.49
N LYS A 21 -17.30 -13.20 12.03
CA LYS A 21 -15.98 -12.63 11.69
C LYS A 21 -15.71 -12.64 10.17
N LYS A 22 -16.26 -13.63 9.45
CA LYS A 22 -16.19 -13.70 7.98
C LYS A 22 -16.83 -12.49 7.32
N PHE A 23 -18.05 -12.23 7.76
CA PHE A 23 -18.87 -11.18 7.20
C PHE A 23 -18.29 -9.80 7.53
N ASN A 24 -17.78 -9.63 8.76
CA ASN A 24 -17.04 -8.41 9.13
C ASN A 24 -15.84 -8.14 8.20
N GLU A 25 -14.94 -9.13 8.04
CA GLU A 25 -13.76 -8.96 7.18
C GLU A 25 -14.14 -8.64 5.72
N LEU A 26 -15.19 -9.27 5.18
CA LEU A 26 -15.69 -8.98 3.84
C LEU A 26 -16.25 -7.56 3.69
N VAL A 27 -17.07 -7.11 4.65
CA VAL A 27 -17.67 -5.75 4.63
C VAL A 27 -16.58 -4.68 4.72
N LEU A 28 -15.56 -4.91 5.57
CA LEU A 28 -14.43 -3.98 5.66
C LEU A 28 -13.63 -3.94 4.36
N MET A 29 -13.35 -5.08 3.74
CA MET A 29 -12.64 -5.12 2.45
C MET A 29 -13.41 -4.44 1.32
N ASP A 30 -14.71 -4.69 1.23
CA ASP A 30 -15.57 -4.10 0.20
C ASP A 30 -15.61 -2.57 0.32
N TYR A 31 -15.72 -2.07 1.56
CA TYR A 31 -15.66 -0.63 1.83
C TYR A 31 -14.29 -0.03 1.48
N ILE A 32 -13.21 -0.68 1.91
CA ILE A 32 -11.82 -0.27 1.62
C ILE A 32 -11.60 -0.17 0.12
N TRP A 33 -11.96 -1.22 -0.62
CA TRP A 33 -11.78 -1.29 -2.06
C TRP A 33 -12.59 -0.23 -2.79
N SER A 34 -13.88 -0.13 -2.47
CA SER A 34 -14.80 0.85 -3.09
C SER A 34 -14.35 2.29 -2.92
N PHE A 35 -13.70 2.61 -1.80
CA PHE A 35 -13.16 3.94 -1.57
C PHE A 35 -11.90 4.18 -2.41
N LEU A 36 -10.93 3.27 -2.37
CA LEU A 36 -9.66 3.44 -3.08
C LEU A 36 -9.83 3.43 -4.59
N GLU A 37 -10.74 2.63 -5.12
CA GLU A 37 -11.08 2.64 -6.54
C GLU A 37 -11.50 4.04 -7.03
N ARG A 38 -12.23 4.79 -6.21
CA ARG A 38 -12.63 6.17 -6.52
C ARG A 38 -11.46 7.14 -6.42
N GLU A 39 -10.64 7.03 -5.39
CA GLU A 39 -9.48 7.91 -5.22
C GLU A 39 -8.44 7.71 -6.32
N TRP A 40 -8.19 6.46 -6.71
CA TRP A 40 -7.32 6.12 -7.84
C TRP A 40 -7.79 6.73 -9.16
N GLY A 41 -9.10 6.74 -9.41
CA GLY A 41 -9.66 7.40 -10.59
C GLY A 41 -9.43 8.91 -10.62
N ASN A 42 -9.23 9.55 -9.46
CA ASN A 42 -9.04 11.00 -9.35
C ASN A 42 -7.56 11.42 -9.30
N SER A 43 -6.63 10.51 -8.97
CA SER A 43 -5.20 10.81 -8.79
C SER A 43 -4.35 10.65 -10.04
N ALA A 44 -4.88 10.02 -11.10
CA ALA A 44 -4.16 9.78 -12.36
C ALA A 44 -3.71 11.07 -13.09
N ASP A 45 -4.23 12.24 -12.70
CA ASP A 45 -4.05 13.47 -13.47
C ASP A 45 -3.00 14.47 -12.90
N LYS A 46 -2.31 14.25 -11.75
CA LYS A 46 -1.69 15.44 -11.09
C LYS A 46 -0.40 15.43 -10.25
N SER A 47 0.24 14.36 -9.81
CA SER A 47 1.32 14.54 -8.79
C SER A 47 2.52 13.60 -8.82
N ILE A 48 2.75 12.91 -9.92
CA ILE A 48 3.69 11.79 -9.97
C ILE A 48 5.17 12.23 -9.89
N LEU A 49 5.52 13.43 -10.39
CA LEU A 49 6.89 13.79 -10.75
C LEU A 49 7.88 14.09 -9.58
N ASP A 50 7.47 14.77 -8.51
CA ASP A 50 8.43 15.27 -7.48
C ASP A 50 8.68 14.27 -6.33
N SER A 51 7.76 13.34 -6.11
CA SER A 51 7.88 12.31 -5.06
C SER A 51 8.58 11.03 -5.52
N GLN A 52 8.60 10.78 -6.84
CA GLN A 52 9.20 9.58 -7.44
C GLN A 52 10.72 9.56 -7.29
N THR A 53 11.41 10.62 -7.67
CA THR A 53 12.88 10.66 -7.65
C THR A 53 13.48 10.40 -6.26
N LYS A 54 12.82 10.87 -5.19
CA LYS A 54 13.23 10.61 -3.80
C LYS A 54 12.93 9.17 -3.36
N PHE A 55 11.81 8.61 -3.80
CA PHE A 55 11.48 7.23 -3.48
C PHE A 55 12.37 6.24 -4.24
N ASP A 56 12.81 6.53 -5.45
CA ASP A 56 13.67 5.65 -6.25
C ASP A 56 15.03 5.41 -5.60
N GLU A 57 15.62 6.47 -5.03
CA GLU A 57 16.85 6.40 -4.26
C GLU A 57 16.67 5.57 -2.99
N VAL A 58 15.55 5.77 -2.30
CA VAL A 58 15.19 5.04 -1.08
C VAL A 58 14.84 3.59 -1.38
N SER A 59 14.08 3.30 -2.44
CA SER A 59 13.59 1.98 -2.84
C SER A 59 14.74 1.08 -3.30
N ASN A 60 15.64 1.58 -4.14
CA ASN A 60 16.83 0.83 -4.54
C ASN A 60 17.74 0.51 -3.35
N LYS A 61 17.81 1.39 -2.36
CA LYS A 61 18.50 1.15 -1.09
C LYS A 61 17.71 0.14 -0.24
N VAL A 62 16.38 0.27 -0.20
CA VAL A 62 15.43 -0.53 0.58
C VAL A 62 15.34 -1.97 0.11
N VAL A 63 15.18 -2.23 -1.18
CA VAL A 63 15.17 -3.58 -1.76
C VAL A 63 16.52 -4.26 -1.51
N LYS A 64 17.64 -3.57 -1.75
CA LYS A 64 18.99 -4.10 -1.49
C LYS A 64 19.29 -4.34 -0.01
N THR A 65 18.66 -3.61 0.91
CA THR A 65 18.88 -3.76 2.35
C THR A 65 17.82 -4.60 3.05
N LEU A 66 16.57 -4.71 2.58
CA LEU A 66 15.57 -5.67 3.05
C LEU A 66 15.93 -7.10 2.72
N ILE A 67 16.50 -7.31 1.52
CA ILE A 67 17.11 -8.60 1.14
C ILE A 67 18.29 -8.96 2.08
N ASN A 68 18.86 -7.99 2.82
CA ASN A 68 20.08 -8.19 3.61
C ASN A 68 19.99 -7.96 5.14
N ALA A 69 19.05 -7.17 5.71
CA ALA A 69 18.72 -7.04 7.14
C ALA A 69 17.75 -5.87 7.42
N GLY A 70 16.72 -6.10 8.26
CA GLY A 70 15.68 -5.14 8.61
C GLY A 70 16.11 -3.92 9.46
N GLY A 71 16.31 -2.76 8.83
CA GLY A 71 16.69 -1.53 9.54
C GLY A 71 16.49 -0.21 8.78
N ILE A 72 15.31 0.07 8.20
CA ILE A 72 15.14 1.16 7.21
C ILE A 72 14.10 2.24 7.59
N LEU A 73 13.64 2.30 8.83
CA LEU A 73 12.52 3.19 9.16
C LEU A 73 12.89 4.69 9.31
N ASN A 74 14.17 5.07 9.33
CA ASN A 74 14.57 6.46 9.65
C ASN A 74 14.76 7.41 8.45
N ASP A 75 15.02 6.92 7.24
CA ASP A 75 15.38 7.77 6.07
C ASP A 75 14.16 8.29 5.29
N LEU A 76 12.93 7.84 5.61
CA LEU A 76 11.71 8.11 4.84
C LEU A 76 10.88 9.32 5.27
N SER A 77 11.26 10.02 6.34
CA SER A 77 10.47 11.13 6.91
C SER A 77 10.56 12.47 6.15
N GLY A 78 10.87 12.44 4.85
CA GLY A 78 11.01 13.63 4.01
C GLY A 78 9.72 14.44 3.91
N ASN A 79 9.83 15.72 4.27
CA ASN A 79 8.76 16.73 4.41
C ASN A 79 7.92 17.01 3.13
N GLU A 80 7.09 16.07 2.69
CA GLU A 80 6.04 16.34 1.70
C GLU A 80 4.74 16.80 2.37
N PRO A 81 4.12 17.91 1.93
CA PRO A 81 2.86 18.38 2.50
C PRO A 81 1.76 17.34 2.24
N ILE A 82 1.30 16.70 3.31
CA ILE A 82 0.30 15.64 3.26
C ILE A 82 -1.05 16.27 2.85
N ALA A 83 -1.39 16.19 1.56
CA ALA A 83 -2.72 16.57 1.10
C ALA A 83 -3.75 15.59 1.69
N LEU A 84 -4.92 16.13 2.07
CA LEU A 84 -6.00 15.39 2.76
C LEU A 84 -6.39 14.04 2.10
N PRO A 85 -6.43 13.89 0.76
CA PRO A 85 -6.72 12.60 0.11
C PRO A 85 -5.68 11.52 0.42
N HIS A 86 -4.38 11.88 0.46
CA HIS A 86 -3.30 10.94 0.78
C HIS A 86 -3.36 10.47 2.23
N THR A 87 -3.78 11.33 3.16
CA THR A 87 -3.98 10.93 4.56
C THR A 87 -5.04 9.84 4.70
N LEU A 88 -6.12 9.92 3.91
CA LEU A 88 -7.21 8.96 4.00
C LEU A 88 -6.85 7.61 3.35
N TRP A 89 -6.17 7.64 2.19
CA TRP A 89 -5.61 6.43 1.60
C TRP A 89 -4.61 5.75 2.55
N PHE A 90 -3.68 6.50 3.14
CA PHE A 90 -2.77 5.96 4.13
C PHE A 90 -3.53 5.29 5.29
N GLY A 91 -4.55 5.96 5.84
CA GLY A 91 -5.37 5.40 6.91
C GLY A 91 -6.11 4.12 6.50
N ILE A 92 -6.43 3.95 5.22
CA ILE A 92 -7.03 2.73 4.68
C ILE A 92 -6.01 1.59 4.59
N LEU A 93 -4.78 1.88 4.18
CA LEU A 93 -3.71 0.89 4.20
C LEU A 93 -3.37 0.47 5.64
N ASP A 94 -3.43 1.39 6.60
CA ASP A 94 -3.27 1.07 8.02
C ASP A 94 -4.41 0.18 8.55
N LEU A 95 -5.65 0.45 8.10
CA LEU A 95 -6.80 -0.41 8.37
C LEU A 95 -6.62 -1.82 7.80
N ALA A 96 -6.08 -1.94 6.59
CA ALA A 96 -5.75 -3.22 5.97
C ALA A 96 -4.68 -3.97 6.77
N GLN A 97 -3.66 -3.27 7.27
CA GLN A 97 -2.66 -3.88 8.17
C GLN A 97 -3.29 -4.44 9.45
N ASN A 98 -4.22 -3.70 10.05
CA ASN A 98 -4.97 -4.17 11.22
C ASN A 98 -5.80 -5.43 10.89
N LEU A 99 -6.42 -5.49 9.70
CA LEU A 99 -7.13 -6.67 9.23
C LEU A 99 -6.22 -7.89 9.09
N ILE A 100 -5.01 -7.73 8.56
CA ILE A 100 -4.02 -8.81 8.46
C ILE A 100 -3.66 -9.33 9.85
N GLN A 101 -3.36 -8.43 10.80
CA GLN A 101 -2.96 -8.81 12.16
C GLN A 101 -4.07 -9.58 12.90
N ARG A 102 -5.33 -9.27 12.62
CA ARG A 102 -6.48 -9.86 13.33
C ARG A 102 -7.11 -11.04 12.59
N SER A 103 -6.90 -11.16 11.29
CA SER A 103 -7.38 -12.28 10.50
C SER A 103 -6.37 -13.42 10.50
N SER A 104 -6.85 -14.63 10.26
CA SER A 104 -6.04 -15.82 9.99
C SER A 104 -6.41 -16.42 8.64
N ARG A 105 -7.05 -15.62 7.77
CA ARG A 105 -7.70 -16.12 6.56
C ARG A 105 -6.89 -15.71 5.35
N ILE A 106 -6.48 -16.75 4.61
CA ILE A 106 -5.77 -16.65 3.34
C ILE A 106 -6.48 -15.67 2.37
N ALA A 107 -7.81 -15.73 2.27
CA ALA A 107 -8.57 -14.82 1.39
C ALA A 107 -8.42 -13.34 1.78
N THR A 108 -8.40 -13.03 3.09
CA THR A 108 -8.22 -11.67 3.59
C THR A 108 -6.80 -11.20 3.32
N TYR A 109 -5.80 -12.06 3.49
CA TYR A 109 -4.41 -11.75 3.15
C TYR A 109 -4.23 -11.52 1.65
N GLY A 110 -4.83 -12.35 0.81
CA GLY A 110 -4.81 -12.17 -0.66
C GLY A 110 -5.43 -10.85 -1.10
N LEU A 111 -6.57 -10.46 -0.51
CA LEU A 111 -7.19 -9.15 -0.79
C LEU A 111 -6.30 -8.00 -0.35
N CYS A 112 -5.67 -8.09 0.83
CA CYS A 112 -4.71 -7.08 1.28
C CYS A 112 -3.47 -6.99 0.38
N TYR A 113 -2.98 -8.11 -0.13
CA TYR A 113 -1.87 -8.14 -1.08
C TYR A 113 -2.24 -7.37 -2.36
N TYR A 114 -3.39 -7.67 -2.98
CA TYR A 114 -3.84 -6.94 -4.17
C TYR A 114 -4.02 -5.44 -3.89
N LEU A 115 -4.61 -5.10 -2.74
CA LEU A 115 -4.76 -3.72 -2.31
C LEU A 115 -3.43 -2.98 -2.24
N ALA A 116 -2.41 -3.64 -1.69
CA ALA A 116 -1.08 -3.06 -1.51
C ALA A 116 -0.34 -2.90 -2.84
N ILE A 117 -0.37 -3.90 -3.73
CA ILE A 117 0.25 -3.80 -5.06
C ILE A 117 -0.42 -2.72 -5.91
N GLU A 118 -1.75 -2.71 -5.99
CA GLU A 118 -2.47 -1.65 -6.72
C GLU A 118 -2.18 -0.28 -6.12
N SER A 119 -2.11 -0.20 -4.79
CA SER A 119 -1.78 1.06 -4.13
C SER A 119 -0.37 1.54 -4.47
N LEU A 120 0.60 0.63 -4.46
CA LEU A 120 1.99 0.93 -4.82
C LEU A 120 2.10 1.43 -6.26
N ASN A 121 1.44 0.75 -7.20
CA ASN A 121 1.46 1.10 -8.62
C ASN A 121 0.83 2.45 -8.93
N LYS A 122 -0.18 2.86 -8.15
CA LYS A 122 -0.94 4.11 -8.38
C LYS A 122 -0.55 5.21 -7.41
N ALA A 123 0.47 4.98 -6.58
CA ALA A 123 0.77 5.84 -5.46
C ALA A 123 1.14 7.25 -5.94
N PRO A 124 0.43 8.28 -5.48
CA PRO A 124 0.66 9.66 -5.87
C PRO A 124 1.79 10.32 -5.07
N SER A 125 2.33 9.61 -4.07
CA SER A 125 3.41 10.09 -3.20
C SER A 125 4.24 8.94 -2.61
N SER A 126 5.48 9.28 -2.25
CA SER A 126 6.43 8.41 -1.55
C SER A 126 5.87 7.82 -0.26
N PHE A 127 5.01 8.58 0.42
CA PHE A 127 4.37 8.16 1.66
C PHE A 127 3.40 6.98 1.48
N ILE A 128 2.63 6.99 0.38
CA ILE A 128 1.73 5.87 0.04
C ILE A 128 2.51 4.67 -0.46
N GLN A 129 3.58 4.90 -1.23
CA GLN A 129 4.48 3.84 -1.69
C GLN A 129 5.09 3.11 -0.49
N PHE A 130 5.62 3.85 0.48
CA PHE A 130 6.19 3.29 1.71
C PHE A 130 5.18 2.43 2.48
N LYS A 131 3.97 2.95 2.71
CA LYS A 131 2.94 2.21 3.46
C LYS A 131 2.49 0.95 2.73
N SER A 132 2.41 1.01 1.41
CA SER A 132 2.08 -0.16 0.57
C SER A 132 3.19 -1.21 0.65
N THR A 133 4.45 -0.81 0.57
CA THR A 133 5.62 -1.68 0.75
C THR A 133 5.66 -2.30 2.16
N GLU A 134 5.40 -1.52 3.21
CA GLU A 134 5.29 -2.04 4.59
C GLU A 134 4.25 -3.16 4.69
N LEU A 135 3.08 -2.96 4.08
CA LEU A 135 1.99 -3.93 4.09
C LEU A 135 2.36 -5.23 3.36
N LEU A 136 3.03 -5.12 2.21
CA LEU A 136 3.53 -6.25 1.43
C LEU A 136 4.58 -7.06 2.21
N LEU A 137 5.55 -6.37 2.83
CA LEU A 137 6.55 -7.03 3.68
C LEU A 137 5.92 -7.71 4.89
N HIS A 138 4.86 -7.12 5.45
CA HIS A 138 4.13 -7.76 6.54
C HIS A 138 3.50 -9.09 6.10
N LEU A 139 2.91 -9.15 4.91
CA LEU A 139 2.37 -10.38 4.32
C LEU A 139 3.46 -11.41 4.02
N TYR A 140 4.57 -10.97 3.43
CA TYR A 140 5.73 -11.82 3.16
C TYR A 140 6.30 -12.44 4.44
N ASN A 141 6.35 -11.66 5.53
CA ASN A 141 6.83 -12.17 6.83
C ASN A 141 5.86 -13.15 7.49
N ILE A 142 4.57 -13.14 7.14
CA ILE A 142 3.60 -14.12 7.64
C ILE A 142 3.82 -15.47 6.95
N ASP A 143 3.96 -15.47 5.63
CA ASP A 143 4.19 -16.67 4.83
C ASP A 143 4.92 -16.32 3.53
N SER A 144 6.24 -16.47 3.53
CA SER A 144 7.09 -16.09 2.40
C SER A 144 6.94 -17.02 1.20
N GLU A 145 6.52 -18.28 1.40
CA GLU A 145 6.25 -19.20 0.29
C GLU A 145 4.98 -18.78 -0.43
N MET A 146 3.91 -18.53 0.33
CA MET A 146 2.62 -18.09 -0.22
C MET A 146 2.72 -16.74 -0.92
N PHE A 147 3.50 -15.80 -0.40
CA PHE A 147 3.64 -14.44 -0.92
C PHE A 147 4.95 -14.20 -1.68
N SER A 148 5.59 -15.26 -2.19
CA SER A 148 6.81 -15.18 -3.00
C SER A 148 6.68 -14.29 -4.24
N MET A 149 5.46 -14.14 -4.78
CA MET A 149 5.18 -13.24 -5.92
C MET A 149 5.54 -11.77 -5.64
N ILE A 150 5.57 -11.34 -4.37
CA ILE A 150 5.93 -9.97 -3.98
C ILE A 150 7.32 -9.58 -4.49
N GLU A 151 8.27 -10.52 -4.53
CA GLU A 151 9.62 -10.27 -5.06
C GLU A 151 9.55 -9.90 -6.55
N ILE A 152 8.80 -10.67 -7.33
CA ILE A 152 8.61 -10.44 -8.77
C ILE A 152 7.90 -9.10 -9.01
N ASP A 153 6.88 -8.78 -8.20
CA ASP A 153 6.15 -7.53 -8.35
C ASP A 153 7.02 -6.32 -8.01
N PHE A 154 7.92 -6.42 -7.03
CA PHE A 154 8.89 -5.37 -6.73
C PHE A 154 9.91 -5.18 -7.84
N ASP A 155 10.39 -6.26 -8.46
CA ASP A 155 11.27 -6.17 -9.63
C ASP A 155 10.56 -5.47 -10.78
N GLN A 156 9.31 -5.85 -11.07
CA GLN A 156 8.49 -5.22 -12.11
C GLN A 156 8.21 -3.74 -11.80
N TYR A 157 7.89 -3.42 -10.54
CA TYR A 157 7.68 -2.04 -10.11
C TYR A 157 8.94 -1.20 -10.33
N THR A 158 10.10 -1.71 -9.92
CA THR A 158 11.40 -1.03 -10.10
C THR A 158 11.74 -0.83 -11.57
N GLN A 159 11.41 -1.80 -12.43
CA GLN A 159 11.59 -1.67 -13.87
C GLN A 159 10.69 -0.57 -14.46
N LYS A 160 9.37 -0.59 -14.17
CA LYS A 160 8.43 0.44 -14.65
C LYS A 160 8.84 1.85 -14.21
N LEU A 161 9.33 1.95 -12.97
CA LEU A 161 9.84 3.19 -12.41
C LEU A 161 11.03 3.74 -13.23
N SER A 162 11.95 2.87 -13.63
CA SER A 162 13.08 3.25 -14.49
C SER A 162 12.68 3.67 -15.91
N GLU A 163 11.62 3.07 -16.46
CA GLU A 163 11.08 3.39 -17.79
C GLU A 163 10.36 4.76 -17.78
N ASN A 164 9.54 5.03 -16.78
CA ASN A 164 8.85 6.33 -16.63
C ASN A 164 9.83 7.50 -16.48
N ASN A 165 10.89 7.33 -15.69
CA ASN A 165 11.95 8.33 -15.56
C ASN A 165 12.62 8.66 -16.91
N LEU A 166 12.72 7.69 -17.82
CA LEU A 166 13.29 7.87 -19.15
C LEU A 166 12.32 8.63 -20.08
N GLU A 167 11.03 8.33 -20.04
CA GLU A 167 10.00 9.04 -20.81
C GLU A 167 9.87 10.50 -20.38
N ASP A 168 9.86 10.79 -19.08
CA ASP A 168 9.83 12.17 -18.56
C ASP A 168 11.08 12.97 -18.94
N VAL A 169 12.25 12.33 -18.95
CA VAL A 169 13.48 12.97 -19.43
C VAL A 169 13.36 13.32 -20.92
N LEU A 170 12.77 12.45 -21.73
CA LEU A 170 12.57 12.67 -23.16
C LEU A 170 11.52 13.76 -23.46
N GLU A 171 10.40 13.81 -22.74
CA GLU A 171 9.39 14.88 -22.89
C GLU A 171 9.96 16.26 -22.54
N ASN A 172 10.82 16.34 -21.52
CA ASN A 172 11.54 17.57 -21.17
C ASN A 172 12.59 17.97 -22.21
N PHE A 173 13.07 17.04 -23.05
CA PHE A 173 14.00 17.34 -24.15
C PHE A 173 13.29 17.78 -25.44
N GLU A 174 12.03 17.37 -25.67
CA GLU A 174 11.25 17.81 -26.84
C GLU A 174 10.65 19.22 -26.70
N THR A 175 10.74 19.82 -25.51
CA THR A 175 10.20 21.16 -25.21
C THR A 175 11.23 22.31 -25.24
N TYR A 176 12.47 22.09 -25.70
CA TYR A 176 13.51 23.12 -25.87
C TYR A 176 13.95 23.35 -27.32
#